data_AF-A0AAW1MM78-F1
#
_entry.id   AF-A0AAW1MM78-F1
#
_cell.length_a   1.000
_cell.length_b   1.000
_cell.length_c   1.000
_cell.angle_alpha   90.00
_cell.angle_beta   90.00
_cell.angle_gamma   90.00
#
_symmetry.space_group_name_H-M   'P 1'
#
loop_
_entity.id
_entity.type
_entity.pdbx_description
1 polymer ?
#
loop_
_entity_poly.entity_id
_entity_poly.type
_entity_poly.pdbx_seq_one_letter_code
_entity_poly.pdbx_strand_id
1 'polypeptide(L)'
;MDNNITIEPSPRAKGRQRIANKQEWKREKAKSKRYSRQHLPEFPTCGHRTKTMQCCLLTMTEIRKFNEGFYQKKNKLFQDMFVLKHCVTSKPKRPGTKIKENSRNKSKAISCRVKYNIKTSKGTIPVCKKTFVAKLGIGKNRLQRIVSRCHHTGGLPAENRGGDQISHKTAAKTQAIKNFIEGLNCCETHYACNKTIIRRYLAILIKNFIEGLNCCETHYACNKTIIRRYLAILTM
;
A
#
# COMPACT_ATOMS: atom_id res chain seq x y z
N MET A 1 -44.31 -0.73 -26.08
CA MET A 1 -43.61 -2.02 -26.00
C MET A 1 -42.35 -1.79 -25.21
N ASP A 2 -42.39 -2.17 -23.94
CA ASP A 2 -41.32 -1.88 -22.98
C ASP A 2 -40.21 -2.92 -23.11
N ASN A 3 -39.30 -2.69 -24.05
CA ASN A 3 -38.11 -3.51 -24.24
C ASN A 3 -37.04 -3.12 -23.22
N ASN A 4 -37.33 -3.31 -21.93
CA ASN A 4 -36.33 -3.14 -20.87
C ASN A 4 -35.45 -4.39 -20.84
N ILE A 5 -34.49 -4.47 -21.75
CA ILE A 5 -33.62 -5.65 -21.86
C ILE A 5 -32.35 -5.44 -21.04
N THR A 6 -32.26 -6.16 -19.93
CA THR A 6 -31.08 -6.23 -19.06
C THR A 6 -29.89 -6.80 -19.84
N ILE A 7 -28.79 -6.04 -19.89
CA ILE A 7 -27.54 -6.47 -20.53
C ILE A 7 -26.80 -7.39 -19.55
N GLU A 8 -26.74 -8.68 -19.85
CA GLU A 8 -25.91 -9.61 -19.08
C GLU A 8 -24.46 -9.63 -19.57
N PRO A 9 -23.47 -9.68 -18.66
CA PRO A 9 -22.06 -9.77 -19.02
C PRO A 9 -21.74 -11.09 -19.72
N SER A 10 -20.80 -11.05 -20.68
CA SER A 10 -20.38 -12.21 -21.46
C SER A 10 -19.99 -13.41 -20.58
N PRO A 11 -20.49 -14.64 -20.88
CA PRO A 11 -20.20 -15.84 -20.09
C PRO A 11 -18.73 -16.28 -20.19
N ARG A 12 -17.97 -15.76 -21.17
CA ARG A 12 -16.53 -16.03 -21.28
C ARG A 12 -15.78 -15.15 -20.29
N ALA A 13 -15.65 -15.62 -19.06
CA ALA A 13 -15.06 -14.91 -17.92
C ALA A 13 -13.61 -14.39 -18.11
N LYS A 14 -12.94 -14.69 -19.22
CA LYS A 14 -11.59 -14.20 -19.52
C LYS A 14 -11.47 -13.87 -21.00
N GLY A 15 -11.34 -12.57 -21.31
CA GLY A 15 -10.81 -12.15 -22.61
C GLY A 15 -9.42 -12.75 -22.85
N ARG A 16 -8.96 -12.73 -24.11
CA ARG A 16 -7.65 -13.25 -24.57
C ARG A 16 -6.42 -12.53 -23.97
N GLN A 17 -6.59 -11.80 -22.87
CA GLN A 17 -5.51 -11.12 -22.18
C GLN A 17 -4.75 -12.12 -21.32
N ARG A 18 -3.43 -12.17 -21.55
CA ARG A 18 -2.50 -12.96 -20.74
C ARG A 18 -2.60 -12.53 -19.28
N ILE A 19 -2.86 -13.48 -18.37
CA ILE A 19 -2.84 -13.22 -16.93
C ILE A 19 -1.42 -12.79 -16.57
N ALA A 20 -1.26 -11.54 -16.14
CA ALA A 20 0.06 -11.01 -15.82
C ALA A 20 0.58 -11.63 -14.51
N ASN A 21 1.82 -12.14 -14.53
CA ASN A 21 2.51 -12.54 -13.30
C ASN A 21 2.93 -11.29 -12.52
N LYS A 22 2.13 -10.89 -11.52
CA LYS A 22 2.36 -9.69 -10.71
C LYS A 22 3.70 -9.72 -9.95
N GLN A 23 4.21 -10.90 -9.61
CA GLN A 23 5.49 -11.03 -8.88
C GLN A 23 6.68 -10.62 -9.75
N GLU A 24 6.57 -10.80 -11.06
CA GLU A 24 7.64 -10.45 -11.99
C GLU A 24 7.72 -8.96 -12.29
N TRP A 25 6.69 -8.20 -11.93
CA TRP A 25 6.64 -6.76 -12.18
C TRP A 25 7.81 -6.05 -11.52
N LYS A 26 8.47 -5.15 -12.25
CA LYS A 26 9.63 -4.37 -11.77
C LYS A 26 9.35 -3.73 -10.40
N ARG A 27 8.10 -3.26 -10.18
CA ARG A 27 7.65 -2.66 -8.91
C ARG A 27 7.63 -3.66 -7.74
N GLU A 28 7.07 -4.86 -7.94
CA GLU A 28 7.00 -5.86 -6.87
C GLU A 28 8.38 -6.45 -6.57
N LYS A 29 9.22 -6.66 -7.60
CA LYS A 29 10.65 -6.98 -7.42
C LYS A 29 11.38 -5.94 -6.59
N ALA A 30 11.22 -4.65 -6.90
CA ALA A 30 11.84 -3.56 -6.14
C ALA A 30 11.30 -3.47 -4.70
N LYS A 31 10.01 -3.72 -4.49
CA LYS A 31 9.40 -3.81 -3.16
C LYS A 31 9.98 -4.98 -2.36
N SER A 32 10.05 -6.17 -2.94
CA SER A 32 10.64 -7.36 -2.34
C SER A 32 12.13 -7.15 -2.00
N LYS A 33 12.91 -6.55 -2.90
CA LYS A 33 14.33 -6.20 -2.68
C LYS A 33 14.52 -5.23 -1.50
N ARG A 34 13.64 -4.23 -1.34
CA ARG A 34 13.69 -3.27 -0.22
C ARG A 34 13.48 -3.91 1.16
N TYR A 35 12.64 -4.94 1.23
CA TYR A 35 12.37 -5.67 2.47
C TYR A 35 13.19 -6.96 2.58
N SER A 36 14.11 -7.19 1.66
CA SER A 36 15.08 -8.27 1.75
C SER A 36 16.28 -7.82 2.58
N ARG A 37 16.98 -8.79 3.17
CA ARG A 37 18.23 -8.55 3.89
C ARG A 37 19.29 -8.05 2.91
N GLN A 38 19.89 -6.90 3.23
CA GLN A 38 20.94 -6.28 2.41
C GLN A 38 22.36 -6.57 2.93
N HIS A 39 22.50 -6.84 4.23
CA HIS A 39 23.79 -6.94 4.92
C HIS A 39 23.72 -8.05 5.97
N LEU A 40 24.86 -8.62 6.35
CA LEU A 40 24.96 -9.46 7.52
C LEU A 40 24.90 -8.60 8.80
N PRO A 41 24.28 -9.10 9.88
CA PRO A 41 24.28 -8.36 11.13
C PRO A 41 25.68 -8.44 11.73
N GLU A 42 26.25 -7.28 12.05
CA GLU A 42 27.54 -7.17 12.72
C GLU A 42 27.39 -7.43 14.23
N PHE A 43 28.48 -7.48 14.99
CA PHE A 43 28.43 -7.51 16.47
C PHE A 43 28.15 -6.10 17.04
N PRO A 44 27.48 -5.92 18.20
CA PRO A 44 27.33 -4.59 18.80
C PRO A 44 28.67 -3.98 19.16
N THR A 45 28.95 -2.78 18.67
CA THR A 45 30.16 -2.02 19.01
C THR A 45 30.05 -1.24 20.33
N CYS A 46 28.89 -1.29 21.00
CA CYS A 46 28.68 -0.56 22.24
C CYS A 46 29.02 -1.39 23.49
N GLY A 47 29.76 -0.80 24.42
CA GLY A 47 30.19 -1.43 25.68
C GLY A 47 29.15 -1.46 26.81
N HIS A 48 27.85 -1.59 26.50
CA HIS A 48 26.81 -1.57 27.53
C HIS A 48 26.69 -2.92 28.27
N ARG A 49 27.06 -2.93 29.57
CA ARG A 49 26.95 -4.08 30.50
C ARG A 49 26.09 -3.80 31.74
N THR A 50 25.28 -2.73 31.72
CA THR A 50 24.49 -2.32 32.88
C THR A 50 23.14 -3.05 32.95
N LYS A 51 22.47 -3.04 34.12
CA LYS A 51 21.14 -3.67 34.30
C LYS A 51 20.07 -3.11 33.34
N THR A 52 20.23 -1.86 32.90
CA THR A 52 19.26 -1.20 32.00
C THR A 52 19.49 -1.52 30.53
N MET A 53 20.74 -1.78 30.12
CA MET A 53 21.11 -2.16 28.75
C MET A 53 22.29 -3.13 28.76
N GLN A 54 22.08 -4.30 28.17
CA GLN A 54 23.00 -5.43 28.20
C GLN A 54 23.42 -5.86 26.79
N CYS A 55 23.85 -4.89 25.97
CA CYS A 55 24.18 -5.15 24.57
C CYS A 55 25.32 -6.15 24.40
N CYS A 56 26.28 -6.17 25.32
CA CYS A 56 27.44 -7.06 25.28
C CYS A 56 27.08 -8.54 25.58
N LEU A 57 25.91 -8.81 26.18
CA LEU A 57 25.49 -10.18 26.48
C LEU A 57 24.90 -10.91 25.26
N LEU A 58 24.64 -10.19 24.16
CA LEU A 58 24.13 -10.79 22.94
C LEU A 58 25.20 -11.63 22.26
N THR A 59 24.88 -12.90 22.03
CA THR A 59 25.73 -13.78 21.22
C THR A 59 25.47 -13.58 19.73
N MET A 60 26.44 -13.90 18.87
CA MET A 60 26.28 -13.80 17.42
C MET A 60 25.17 -14.71 16.89
N THR A 61 24.94 -15.87 17.52
CA THR A 61 23.87 -16.80 17.15
C THR A 61 22.50 -16.19 17.42
N GLU A 62 22.31 -15.52 18.55
CA GLU A 62 21.08 -14.78 18.87
C GLU A 62 20.84 -13.63 17.90
N ILE A 63 21.89 -12.87 17.58
CA ILE A 63 21.81 -11.77 16.62
C ILE A 63 21.38 -12.28 15.24
N ARG A 64 21.95 -13.40 14.77
CA ARG A 64 21.58 -14.03 13.50
C ARG A 64 20.12 -14.48 13.51
N LYS A 65 19.68 -15.22 14.55
CA LYS A 65 18.29 -15.67 14.70
C LYS A 65 17.32 -14.50 14.74
N PHE A 66 17.66 -13.43 15.45
CA PHE A 66 16.85 -12.22 15.54
C PHE A 66 16.71 -11.53 14.17
N ASN A 67 17.81 -11.42 13.42
CA ASN A 67 17.82 -10.85 12.07
C ASN A 67 17.03 -11.73 11.08
N GLU A 68 17.21 -13.05 11.12
CA GLU A 68 16.48 -14.02 10.29
C GLU A 68 14.97 -13.95 10.56
N GLY A 69 14.56 -13.87 11.83
CA GLY A 69 13.15 -13.69 12.20
C GLY A 69 12.53 -12.42 11.61
N PHE A 70 13.29 -11.31 11.58
CA PHE A 70 12.82 -10.07 10.97
C PHE A 70 12.67 -10.18 9.44
N TYR A 71 13.60 -10.86 8.77
CA TYR A 71 13.61 -11.02 7.31
C TYR A 71 12.86 -12.26 6.80
N GLN A 72 12.24 -13.05 7.68
CA GLN A 72 11.51 -14.26 7.32
C GLN A 72 10.42 -14.00 6.27
N LYS A 73 9.70 -12.88 6.38
CA LYS A 73 8.74 -12.42 5.37
C LYS A 73 9.18 -11.07 4.80
N LYS A 74 9.26 -10.98 3.47
CA LYS A 74 9.60 -9.74 2.72
C LYS A 74 8.44 -8.74 2.64
N ASN A 75 7.65 -8.64 3.72
CA ASN A 75 6.49 -7.78 3.82
C ASN A 75 6.72 -6.72 4.91
N LYS A 76 6.46 -5.46 4.57
CA LYS A 76 6.57 -4.33 5.47
C LYS A 76 5.73 -4.49 6.74
N LEU A 77 4.48 -4.95 6.61
CA LEU A 77 3.57 -5.11 7.75
C LEU A 77 4.12 -6.12 8.76
N PHE A 78 4.64 -7.25 8.25
CA PHE A 78 5.24 -8.27 9.10
C PHE A 78 6.49 -7.74 9.81
N GLN A 79 7.37 -7.04 9.09
CA GLN A 79 8.55 -6.41 9.67
C GLN A 79 8.21 -5.37 10.73
N ASP A 80 7.23 -4.52 10.47
CA ASP A 80 6.82 -3.47 11.41
C ASP A 80 6.17 -4.09 12.67
N MET A 81 5.38 -5.17 12.51
CA MET A 81 4.84 -5.96 13.62
C MET A 81 5.95 -6.65 14.42
N PHE A 82 6.95 -7.20 13.75
CA PHE A 82 8.13 -7.78 14.39
C PHE A 82 8.87 -6.74 15.24
N VAL A 83 9.08 -5.53 14.71
CA VAL A 83 9.69 -4.43 15.46
C VAL A 83 8.90 -4.13 16.74
N LEU A 84 7.57 -4.06 16.65
CA LEU A 84 6.71 -3.76 17.79
C LEU A 84 6.70 -4.87 18.85
N LYS A 85 6.73 -6.14 18.43
CA LYS A 85 6.87 -7.30 19.34
C LYS A 85 8.09 -7.18 20.26
N HIS A 86 9.12 -6.46 19.82
CA HIS A 86 10.39 -6.26 20.50
C HIS A 86 10.55 -4.85 21.09
N CYS A 87 9.53 -4.00 21.02
CA CYS A 87 9.51 -2.67 21.62
C CYS A 87 8.46 -2.61 22.71
N VAL A 88 8.84 -2.12 23.90
CA VAL A 88 7.89 -1.80 24.97
C VAL A 88 7.78 -0.29 25.05
N THR A 89 6.58 0.22 24.78
CA THR A 89 6.28 1.65 24.88
C THR A 89 5.59 1.96 26.19
N SER A 90 5.98 3.05 26.84
CA SER A 90 5.29 3.58 28.01
C SER A 90 5.08 5.09 27.86
N LYS A 91 3.95 5.58 28.40
CA LYS A 91 3.73 7.03 28.54
C LYS A 91 4.84 7.63 29.45
N PRO A 92 5.36 8.82 29.12
CA PRO A 92 6.34 9.48 29.98
C PRO A 92 5.68 9.84 31.31
N LYS A 93 6.38 9.62 32.44
CA LYS A 93 5.84 9.93 33.78
C LYS A 93 5.59 11.42 33.99
N ARG A 94 6.40 12.27 33.37
CA ARG A 94 6.24 13.72 33.37
C ARG A 94 5.90 14.16 31.95
N PRO A 95 4.75 14.79 31.70
CA PRO A 95 4.53 15.46 30.43
C PRO A 95 5.62 16.52 30.29
N GLY A 96 6.26 16.58 29.11
CA GLY A 96 7.25 17.62 28.84
C GLY A 96 6.64 19.01 29.06
N THR A 97 7.49 19.99 29.40
CA THR A 97 7.12 21.38 29.67
C THR A 97 6.05 21.87 28.68
N LYS A 98 4.95 22.45 29.18
CA LYS A 98 3.79 22.90 28.40
C LYS A 98 4.27 23.64 27.15
N ILE A 99 4.05 23.05 25.97
CA ILE A 99 4.35 23.72 24.71
C ILE A 99 3.44 24.93 24.63
N LYS A 100 4.04 26.12 24.57
CA LYS A 100 3.32 27.39 24.39
C LYS A 100 2.35 27.25 23.20
N GLU A 101 1.14 27.73 23.42
CA GLU A 101 -0.05 27.44 22.63
C GLU A 101 0.06 27.78 21.13
N ASN A 102 1.01 28.65 20.78
CA ASN A 102 1.27 29.19 19.45
C ASN A 102 2.51 28.63 18.73
N SER A 103 3.19 27.60 19.25
CA SER A 103 4.27 26.99 18.46
C SER A 103 3.67 26.15 17.32
N ARG A 104 4.10 26.41 16.07
CA ARG A 104 3.74 25.61 14.87
C ARG A 104 4.14 24.11 14.98
N ASN A 105 4.73 23.70 16.10
CA ASN A 105 5.17 22.35 16.44
C ASN A 105 4.31 21.65 17.53
N LYS A 106 3.11 22.17 17.84
CA LYS A 106 2.20 21.67 18.89
C LYS A 106 1.86 20.17 18.80
N SER A 107 1.95 19.56 17.61
CA SER A 107 1.56 18.17 17.35
C SER A 107 2.66 17.11 17.50
N LYS A 108 3.91 17.46 17.86
CA LYS A 108 5.06 16.53 17.81
C LYS A 108 5.56 15.99 19.15
N ALA A 109 4.99 16.39 20.28
CA ALA A 109 5.65 16.21 21.58
C ALA A 109 4.99 15.24 22.55
N ILE A 110 4.26 14.24 22.06
CA ILE A 110 3.98 13.06 22.90
C ILE A 110 5.21 12.16 22.77
N SER A 111 6.21 12.45 23.60
CA SER A 111 7.43 11.65 23.69
C SER A 111 7.09 10.31 24.36
N CYS A 112 6.78 9.27 23.57
CA CYS A 112 6.70 7.92 24.12
C CYS A 112 8.10 7.47 24.57
N ARG A 113 8.22 6.89 25.77
CA ARG A 113 9.44 6.22 26.21
C ARG A 113 9.43 4.81 25.63
N VAL A 114 10.53 4.42 24.99
CA VAL A 114 10.63 3.12 24.30
C VAL A 114 11.78 2.33 24.89
N LYS A 115 11.52 1.09 25.31
CA LYS A 115 12.53 0.10 25.67
C LYS A 115 12.64 -0.92 24.54
N TYR A 116 13.86 -1.25 24.14
CA TYR A 116 14.14 -2.19 23.05
C TYR A 116 14.66 -3.49 23.63
N ASN A 117 14.06 -4.60 23.21
CA ASN A 117 14.25 -5.89 23.85
C ASN A 117 14.46 -6.98 22.78
N ILE A 118 15.55 -7.74 22.88
CA ILE A 118 15.78 -8.92 22.02
C ILE A 118 15.44 -10.16 22.82
N LYS A 119 14.63 -11.05 22.25
CA LYS A 119 14.28 -12.33 22.87
C LYS A 119 15.35 -13.36 22.52
N THR A 120 15.87 -14.01 23.55
CA THR A 120 16.92 -15.03 23.52
C THR A 120 16.36 -16.28 24.21
N SER A 121 17.00 -17.45 24.02
CA SER A 121 16.63 -18.70 24.72
C SER A 121 16.66 -18.55 26.24
N LYS A 122 17.60 -17.77 26.77
CA LYS A 122 17.79 -17.49 28.20
C LYS A 122 16.88 -16.38 28.77
N GLY A 123 16.04 -15.74 27.94
CA GLY A 123 15.16 -14.65 28.36
C GLY A 123 15.18 -13.43 27.44
N THR A 124 14.82 -12.26 27.98
CA THR A 124 14.74 -11.02 27.20
C THR A 124 15.87 -10.07 27.58
N ILE A 125 16.72 -9.72 26.62
CA ILE A 125 17.88 -8.85 26.82
C ILE A 125 17.51 -7.41 26.40
N PRO A 126 17.60 -6.42 27.31
CA PRO A 126 17.38 -5.02 26.95
C PRO A 126 18.59 -4.47 26.20
N VAL A 127 18.34 -3.80 25.07
CA VAL A 127 19.38 -3.31 24.16
C VAL A 127 19.23 -1.81 23.90
N CYS A 128 20.33 -1.17 23.51
CA CYS A 128 20.30 0.22 23.10
C CYS A 128 19.67 0.37 21.72
N LYS A 129 19.10 1.56 21.47
CA LYS A 129 18.47 1.90 20.19
C LYS A 129 19.43 1.72 19.01
N LYS A 130 20.69 2.13 19.16
CA LYS A 130 21.70 2.04 18.10
C LYS A 130 21.93 0.59 17.69
N THR A 131 22.14 -0.30 18.66
CA THR A 131 22.28 -1.75 18.42
C THR A 131 21.05 -2.33 17.77
N PHE A 132 19.85 -2.04 18.29
CA PHE A 132 18.60 -2.56 17.75
C PHE A 132 18.40 -2.21 16.28
N VAL A 133 18.61 -0.93 15.94
CA VAL A 133 18.54 -0.40 14.56
C VAL A 133 19.58 -1.06 13.66
N ALA A 134 20.82 -1.18 14.13
CA ALA A 134 21.91 -1.80 13.38
C ALA A 134 21.65 -3.29 13.09
N LYS A 135 21.16 -4.06 14.07
CA LYS A 135 20.91 -5.51 13.86
C LYS A 135 19.76 -5.79 12.92
N LEU A 136 18.77 -4.89 12.85
CA LEU A 136 17.68 -5.00 11.89
C LEU A 136 18.01 -4.40 10.52
N GLY A 137 19.01 -3.51 10.42
CA GLY A 137 19.31 -2.78 9.19
C GLY A 137 18.19 -1.80 8.78
N ILE A 138 17.43 -1.28 9.76
CA ILE A 138 16.35 -0.31 9.50
C ILE A 138 16.82 1.10 9.80
N GLY A 139 16.29 2.11 9.11
CA GLY A 139 16.57 3.51 9.46
C GLY A 139 15.92 3.93 10.79
N LYS A 140 16.61 4.79 11.57
CA LYS A 140 16.11 5.40 12.82
C LYS A 140 14.71 6.02 12.65
N ASN A 141 14.47 6.69 11.53
CA ASN A 141 13.21 7.36 11.21
C ASN A 141 12.07 6.37 10.94
N ARG A 142 12.36 5.18 10.40
CA ARG A 142 11.36 4.11 10.25
C ARG A 142 10.94 3.60 11.62
N LEU A 143 11.90 3.25 12.47
CA LEU A 143 11.65 2.78 13.83
C LEU A 143 10.80 3.78 14.63
N GLN A 144 11.17 5.07 14.61
CA GLN A 144 10.43 6.12 15.30
C GLN A 144 8.99 6.24 14.78
N ARG A 145 8.77 6.23 13.46
CA ARG A 145 7.42 6.31 12.90
C ARG A 145 6.54 5.12 13.28
N ILE A 146 7.08 3.90 13.26
CA ILE A 146 6.34 2.69 13.63
C ILE A 146 5.90 2.80 15.10
N VAL A 147 6.85 3.07 15.98
CA VAL A 147 6.60 3.11 17.43
C VAL A 147 5.68 4.26 17.80
N SER A 148 5.91 5.46 17.25
CA SER A 148 5.03 6.59 17.47
C SER A 148 3.62 6.30 16.95
N ARG A 149 3.43 5.83 15.71
CA ARG A 149 2.08 5.58 15.19
C ARG A 149 1.32 4.54 16.00
N CYS A 150 1.98 3.44 16.36
CA CYS A 150 1.38 2.40 17.19
C CYS A 150 0.98 2.94 18.57
N HIS A 151 1.82 3.78 19.19
CA HIS A 151 1.52 4.36 20.50
C HIS A 151 0.34 5.35 20.46
N HIS A 152 0.15 6.09 19.38
CA HIS A 152 -0.90 7.11 19.28
C HIS A 152 -2.22 6.56 18.75
N THR A 153 -2.17 5.74 17.72
CA THR A 153 -3.35 5.28 16.97
C THR A 153 -3.68 3.81 17.30
N GLY A 154 -2.78 3.06 17.93
CA GLY A 154 -2.91 1.60 18.10
C GLY A 154 -2.64 0.80 16.82
N GLY A 155 -2.66 1.44 15.65
CA GLY A 155 -2.50 0.80 14.34
C GLY A 155 -1.07 0.76 13.80
N LEU A 156 -0.83 -0.22 12.91
CA LEU A 156 0.39 -0.29 12.11
C LEU A 156 0.40 0.76 10.99
N PRO A 157 1.56 1.35 10.64
CA PRO A 157 1.64 2.22 9.47
C PRO A 157 1.41 1.44 8.17
N ALA A 158 0.37 1.80 7.41
CA ALA A 158 0.16 1.31 6.05
C ALA A 158 1.34 1.65 5.12
N GLU A 159 1.58 0.81 4.10
CA GLU A 159 2.54 1.10 3.02
C GLU A 159 1.85 1.93 1.95
N ASN A 160 2.10 3.24 1.94
CA ASN A 160 1.47 4.13 0.97
C ASN A 160 2.27 4.28 -0.34
N ARG A 161 3.41 3.58 -0.48
CA ARG A 161 4.26 3.70 -1.67
C ARG A 161 3.67 2.91 -2.84
N GLY A 162 3.35 3.63 -3.91
CA GLY A 162 2.85 3.02 -5.15
C GLY A 162 1.48 2.35 -4.99
N GLY A 163 0.78 2.64 -3.88
CA GLY A 163 -0.63 2.35 -3.73
C GLY A 163 -1.47 3.32 -4.57
N ASP A 164 -2.75 3.02 -4.65
CA ASP A 164 -3.69 3.83 -5.41
C ASP A 164 -3.97 5.17 -4.70
N GLN A 165 -3.54 6.26 -5.33
CA GLN A 165 -3.76 7.63 -4.82
C GLN A 165 -4.82 8.39 -5.62
N ILE A 166 -5.31 7.79 -6.71
CA ILE A 166 -6.12 8.49 -7.71
C ILE A 166 -7.54 7.96 -7.72
N SER A 167 -7.77 6.66 -7.53
CA SER A 167 -9.12 6.08 -7.65
C SER A 167 -10.16 6.78 -6.80
N HIS A 168 -9.84 7.12 -5.55
CA HIS A 168 -10.76 7.84 -4.68
C HIS A 168 -11.14 9.21 -5.25
N LYS A 169 -10.20 9.91 -5.91
CA LYS A 169 -10.46 11.22 -6.54
C LYS A 169 -11.34 11.10 -7.78
N THR A 170 -11.24 9.97 -8.49
CA THR A 170 -12.00 9.71 -9.72
C THR A 170 -13.25 8.87 -9.47
N ALA A 171 -13.49 8.36 -8.27
CA ALA A 171 -14.56 7.39 -7.98
C ALA A 171 -15.94 7.91 -8.38
N ALA A 172 -16.27 9.15 -7.98
CA ALA A 172 -17.53 9.79 -8.34
C ALA A 172 -17.68 9.97 -9.87
N LYS A 173 -16.61 10.39 -10.56
CA LYS A 173 -16.61 10.53 -12.02
C LYS A 173 -16.80 9.18 -12.72
N THR A 174 -16.10 8.14 -12.25
CA THR A 174 -16.25 6.78 -12.76
C THR A 174 -17.68 6.28 -12.56
N GLN A 175 -18.29 6.54 -11.40
CA GLN A 175 -19.67 6.16 -11.15
C GLN A 175 -20.66 6.92 -12.04
N ALA A 176 -20.47 8.22 -12.24
CA ALA A 176 -21.29 9.01 -13.15
C ALA A 176 -21.20 8.49 -14.60
N ILE A 177 -20.00 8.11 -15.06
CA ILE A 177 -19.80 7.51 -16.38
C ILE A 177 -20.50 6.15 -16.48
N LYS A 178 -20.43 5.31 -15.43
CA LYS A 178 -21.14 4.03 -15.39
C LYS A 178 -22.66 4.22 -15.49
N ASN A 179 -23.21 5.09 -14.64
CA ASN A 179 -24.63 5.40 -14.63
C ASN A 179 -25.09 5.96 -16.00
N PHE A 180 -24.27 6.81 -16.63
CA PHE A 180 -24.54 7.32 -17.98
C PHE A 180 -24.58 6.20 -19.01
N ILE A 181 -23.59 5.30 -19.01
CA ILE A 181 -23.52 4.16 -19.95
C ILE A 181 -24.70 3.20 -19.74
N GLU A 182 -25.06 2.90 -18.50
CA GLU A 182 -26.19 2.03 -18.15
C GLU A 182 -27.54 2.63 -18.56
N GLY A 183 -27.64 3.95 -18.65
CA GLY A 183 -28.84 4.64 -19.18
C GLY A 183 -28.94 4.69 -20.70
N LEU A 184 -27.94 4.20 -21.46
CA LEU A 184 -27.98 4.22 -22.92
C LEU A 184 -28.79 3.03 -23.46
N ASN A 185 -29.81 3.34 -24.27
CA ASN A 185 -30.54 2.32 -25.01
C ASN A 185 -29.67 1.75 -26.14
N CYS A 186 -29.48 0.43 -26.14
CA CYS A 186 -28.78 -0.28 -27.21
C CYS A 186 -29.73 -0.53 -28.39
N CYS A 187 -29.25 -0.36 -29.62
CA CYS A 187 -30.00 -0.71 -30.83
C CYS A 187 -29.65 -2.14 -31.29
N GLU A 188 -30.53 -2.72 -32.11
CA GLU A 188 -30.37 -4.05 -32.67
C GLU A 188 -29.06 -4.22 -33.46
N THR A 189 -28.67 -5.48 -33.65
CA THR A 189 -27.38 -5.92 -34.17
C THR A 189 -27.26 -5.69 -35.68
N HIS A 190 -27.14 -4.44 -36.11
CA HIS A 190 -27.03 -4.16 -37.54
C HIS A 190 -25.62 -4.49 -38.06
N TYR A 191 -25.55 -5.37 -39.07
CA TYR A 191 -24.36 -5.82 -39.81
C TYR A 191 -23.37 -6.77 -39.08
N ALA A 192 -23.81 -7.96 -38.70
CA ALA A 192 -22.91 -9.10 -38.60
C ALA A 192 -23.46 -10.25 -39.46
N CYS A 193 -22.69 -10.67 -40.48
CA CYS A 193 -23.02 -11.81 -41.36
C CYS A 193 -23.24 -13.14 -40.62
N ASN A 194 -22.97 -13.21 -39.31
CA ASN A 194 -23.42 -14.28 -38.42
C ASN A 194 -24.20 -13.64 -37.26
N LYS A 195 -25.50 -13.96 -37.15
CA LYS A 195 -26.41 -13.45 -36.10
C LYS A 195 -25.96 -13.92 -34.71
N THR A 196 -24.98 -13.27 -34.11
CA THR A 196 -24.68 -13.47 -32.69
C THR A 196 -25.62 -12.59 -31.87
N ILE A 197 -26.62 -13.20 -31.21
CA ILE A 197 -27.63 -12.53 -30.34
C ILE A 197 -26.98 -11.71 -29.20
N ILE A 198 -25.72 -12.02 -28.87
CA ILE A 198 -25.03 -11.53 -27.68
C ILE A 198 -24.43 -10.12 -27.84
N ARG A 199 -24.02 -9.72 -29.06
CA ARG A 199 -23.31 -8.45 -29.28
C ARG A 199 -24.24 -7.37 -29.79
N ARG A 200 -24.54 -6.36 -28.96
CA ARG A 200 -25.37 -5.20 -29.32
C ARG A 200 -24.52 -3.96 -29.53
N TYR A 201 -24.96 -3.07 -30.43
CA TYR A 201 -24.24 -1.84 -30.74
C TYR A 201 -24.97 -0.62 -30.16
N LEU A 202 -24.17 0.39 -29.79
CA LEU A 202 -24.70 1.70 -29.42
C LEU A 202 -25.32 2.36 -30.65
N ALA A 203 -26.45 3.07 -30.48
CA ALA A 203 -27.09 3.80 -31.56
C ALA A 203 -26.12 4.80 -32.23
N ILE A 204 -26.10 4.86 -33.57
CA ILE A 204 -25.22 5.74 -34.36
C ILE A 204 -25.30 7.21 -33.92
N LEU A 205 -26.48 7.67 -33.50
CA LEU A 205 -26.70 9.05 -33.05
C LEU A 205 -25.84 9.47 -31.85
N ILE A 206 -25.45 8.53 -30.97
CA ILE A 206 -24.62 8.82 -29.80
C ILE A 206 -23.14 9.00 -30.20
N LYS A 207 -22.72 8.41 -31.33
CA LYS A 207 -21.34 8.50 -31.83
C LYS A 207 -20.95 9.95 -32.14
N ASN A 208 -21.86 10.71 -32.72
CA ASN A 208 -21.68 12.12 -33.05
C ASN A 208 -21.59 13.01 -31.78
N PHE A 209 -22.30 12.65 -30.71
CA PHE A 209 -22.24 13.38 -29.43
C PHE A 209 -20.87 13.20 -28.74
N ILE A 210 -20.30 11.99 -28.80
CA ILE A 210 -18.97 11.69 -28.25
C ILE A 210 -17.87 12.39 -29.08
N GLU A 211 -18.03 12.48 -30.39
CA GLU A 211 -17.11 13.22 -31.27
C GLU A 211 -17.16 14.74 -30.99
N GLY A 212 -18.34 15.31 -30.72
CA GLY A 212 -18.50 16.71 -30.30
C GLY A 212 -17.81 17.05 -28.97
N LEU A 213 -17.83 16.14 -27.99
CA LEU A 213 -17.14 16.34 -26.70
C LEU A 213 -15.61 16.33 -26.81
N ASN A 214 -15.03 15.80 -27.90
CA ASN A 214 -13.59 15.79 -28.12
C ASN A 214 -13.04 17.12 -28.69
N CYS A 215 -13.88 18.06 -29.10
CA CYS A 215 -13.45 19.37 -29.63
C CYS A 215 -13.15 20.44 -28.57
N CYS A 216 -13.45 20.21 -27.29
CA CYS A 216 -13.11 21.14 -26.21
C CYS A 216 -11.73 20.77 -25.62
N GLU A 217 -10.67 21.21 -26.28
CA GLU A 217 -9.34 20.60 -26.20
C GLU A 217 -8.45 21.00 -25.01
N THR A 218 -8.88 21.80 -24.04
CA THR A 218 -7.91 22.36 -23.08
C THR A 218 -7.66 21.54 -21.81
N HIS A 219 -8.39 20.46 -21.50
CA HIS A 219 -8.26 19.79 -20.18
C HIS A 219 -8.19 18.24 -20.15
N TYR A 220 -8.09 17.54 -21.29
CA TYR A 220 -8.52 16.12 -21.36
C TYR A 220 -7.50 15.08 -21.85
N ALA A 221 -6.20 15.25 -21.60
CA ALA A 221 -5.21 14.20 -21.91
C ALA A 221 -5.42 12.87 -21.12
N CYS A 222 -6.13 12.89 -19.99
CA CYS A 222 -6.31 11.70 -19.14
C CYS A 222 -7.52 10.82 -19.49
N ASN A 223 -8.56 11.37 -20.12
CA ASN A 223 -9.84 10.67 -20.35
C ASN A 223 -9.90 9.91 -21.69
N LYS A 224 -9.08 10.30 -22.67
CA LYS A 224 -9.01 9.65 -23.99
C LYS A 224 -8.63 8.16 -23.89
N THR A 225 -7.81 7.80 -22.90
CA THR A 225 -7.37 6.42 -22.63
C THR A 225 -8.43 5.56 -21.95
N ILE A 226 -9.30 6.16 -21.13
CA ILE A 226 -10.37 5.46 -20.40
C ILE A 226 -11.52 5.14 -21.36
N ILE A 227 -11.94 6.12 -22.17
CA ILE A 227 -13.02 5.95 -23.15
C ILE A 227 -12.60 4.94 -24.24
N ARG A 228 -11.36 5.02 -24.75
CA ARG A 228 -10.84 4.02 -25.72
C ARG A 228 -10.75 2.61 -25.13
N ARG A 229 -10.39 2.47 -23.83
CA ARG A 229 -10.37 1.15 -23.16
C ARG A 229 -11.77 0.57 -22.93
N TYR A 230 -12.75 1.41 -22.60
CA TYR A 230 -14.13 0.97 -22.42
C TYR A 230 -14.83 0.65 -23.75
N LEU A 231 -14.60 1.45 -24.79
CA LEU A 231 -15.08 1.14 -26.15
C LEU A 231 -14.45 -0.14 -26.70
N ALA A 232 -13.16 -0.38 -26.44
CA ALA A 232 -12.51 -1.64 -26.81
C ALA A 232 -13.08 -2.87 -26.08
N ILE A 233 -13.60 -2.70 -24.87
CA ILE A 233 -14.30 -3.77 -24.12
C ILE A 233 -15.71 -4.00 -24.69
N LEU A 234 -16.37 -2.95 -25.19
CA LEU A 234 -17.71 -3.06 -25.81
C LEU A 234 -17.68 -3.59 -27.26
N THR A 235 -16.55 -3.48 -27.96
CA THR A 235 -16.37 -4.04 -29.32
C THR A 235 -15.85 -5.50 -29.34
N MET A 236 -15.64 -6.15 -28.19
CA MET A 236 -15.19 -7.56 -28.09
C MET A 236 -16.25 -8.44 -27.45
#